data_AF-A0A847LP28-F1
#
_entry.id   AF-A0A847LP28-F1
#
_cell.length_a   1.000
_cell.length_b   1.000
_cell.length_c   1.000
_cell.angle_alpha   90.00
_cell.angle_beta   90.00
_cell.angle_gamma   90.00
#
_symmetry.space_group_name_H-M   'P 1'
#
loop_
_entity.id
_entity.type
_entity.pdbx_description
1 polymer ?
#
loop_
_entity_poly.entity_id
_entity_poly.type
_entity_poly.pdbx_seq_one_letter_code
_entity_poly.pdbx_strand_id
1 'polypeptide(L)'
;NYKKLFAETISKSRNEWINQFRNEIITFLSLNDMFRTKGKIIDDEKEKEWHSRRNMLLMRLNQSEELHQKLYCQIQEISFPNELNDQEYLKLKNELMITAKSILKEEWERVKAEAKGVENQNKNSNKDHKQSIQ
;
A
#
# COMPACT_ATOMS: atom_id res chain seq x y z
N ASN A 1 -24.12 8.64 17.33
CA ASN A 1 -22.65 8.90 17.34
C ASN A 1 -21.80 7.71 16.84
N TYR A 2 -22.36 6.51 16.64
CA TYR A 2 -21.62 5.32 16.17
C TYR A 2 -20.97 5.47 14.78
N LYS A 3 -21.66 6.10 13.82
CA LYS A 3 -21.15 6.30 12.45
C LYS A 3 -19.85 7.12 12.40
N LYS A 4 -19.70 8.11 13.29
CA LYS A 4 -18.51 8.96 13.38
C LYS A 4 -17.33 8.17 13.95
N LEU A 5 -17.54 7.48 15.07
CA LEU A 5 -16.52 6.62 15.69
C LEU A 5 -16.07 5.51 14.73
N PHE A 6 -17.00 4.93 13.98
CA PHE A 6 -16.71 3.95 12.93
C PHE A 6 -15.83 4.55 11.82
N ALA A 7 -16.21 5.70 11.24
CA ALA A 7 -15.43 6.35 10.19
C ALA A 7 -14.01 6.73 10.64
N GLU A 8 -13.87 7.25 11.86
CA GLU A 8 -12.56 7.58 12.46
C GLU A 8 -11.69 6.34 12.64
N THR A 9 -12.27 5.24 13.14
CA THR A 9 -11.56 3.98 13.36
C THR A 9 -11.07 3.38 12.05
N ILE A 10 -11.94 3.35 11.02
CA ILE A 10 -11.59 2.82 9.69
C ILE A 10 -10.51 3.68 9.03
N SER A 11 -10.64 5.01 9.09
CA SER A 11 -9.65 5.92 8.51
C SER A 11 -8.27 5.75 9.13
N LYS A 12 -8.21 5.59 10.47
CA LYS A 12 -6.95 5.35 11.18
C LYS A 12 -6.32 4.03 10.76
N SER A 13 -7.11 2.95 10.74
CA SER A 13 -6.64 1.62 10.34
C SER A 13 -6.13 1.61 8.89
N ARG A 14 -6.81 2.30 7.97
CA ARG A 14 -6.37 2.39 6.57
C ARG A 14 -5.09 3.23 6.40
N ASN A 15 -4.93 4.30 7.18
CA ASN A 15 -3.70 5.08 7.16
C ASN A 15 -2.50 4.27 7.71
N GLU A 16 -2.71 3.48 8.76
CA GLU A 16 -1.72 2.51 9.24
C GLU A 16 -1.37 1.49 8.17
N TRP A 17 -2.38 0.93 7.48
CA TRP A 17 -2.17 0.01 6.36
C TRP A 17 -1.35 0.65 5.23
N ILE A 18 -1.63 1.90 4.83
CA ILE A 18 -0.88 2.65 3.81
C ILE A 18 0.61 2.76 4.18
N ASN A 19 0.89 3.11 5.44
CA ASN A 19 2.27 3.28 5.91
C ASN A 19 3.01 1.94 5.99
N GLN A 20 2.34 0.90 6.48
CA GLN A 20 2.90 -0.46 6.47
C GLN A 20 3.21 -0.91 5.05
N PHE A 21 2.25 -0.80 4.13
CA PHE A 21 2.42 -1.22 2.73
C PHE A 21 3.59 -0.50 2.06
N ARG A 22 3.72 0.82 2.27
CA ARG A 22 4.88 1.59 1.78
C ARG A 22 6.20 1.06 2.32
N ASN A 23 6.28 0.79 3.62
CA ASN A 23 7.49 0.27 4.24
C ASN A 23 7.85 -1.13 3.70
N GLU A 24 6.87 -2.03 3.58
CA GLU A 24 7.10 -3.36 3.03
C GLU A 24 7.66 -3.30 1.60
N ILE A 25 7.13 -2.41 0.73
CA ILE A 25 7.63 -2.23 -0.64
C ILE A 25 9.09 -1.75 -0.64
N ILE A 26 9.41 -0.74 0.18
CA ILE A 26 10.76 -0.17 0.26
C ILE A 26 11.75 -1.22 0.75
N THR A 27 11.41 -1.96 1.80
CA THR A 27 12.29 -3.00 2.37
C THR A 27 12.48 -4.13 1.35
N PHE A 28 11.41 -4.60 0.70
CA PHE A 28 11.50 -5.62 -0.34
C PHE A 28 12.43 -5.20 -1.49
N LEU A 29 12.27 -3.99 -2.04
CA LEU A 29 13.12 -3.50 -3.13
C LEU A 29 14.58 -3.31 -2.69
N SER A 30 14.80 -2.82 -1.47
CA SER A 30 16.15 -2.65 -0.91
C SER A 30 16.89 -3.99 -0.76
N LEU A 31 16.17 -5.04 -0.36
CA LEU A 31 16.72 -6.40 -0.28
C LEU A 31 17.04 -6.96 -1.66
N ASN A 32 16.19 -6.71 -2.67
CA ASN A 32 16.51 -7.08 -4.06
C ASN A 32 17.78 -6.35 -4.57
N ASP A 33 17.91 -5.05 -4.30
CA ASP A 33 19.13 -4.29 -4.67
C ASP A 33 20.38 -4.86 -3.99
N MET A 34 20.26 -5.23 -2.71
CA MET A 34 21.36 -5.82 -1.94
C MET A 34 21.79 -7.18 -2.51
N PHE A 35 20.84 -8.07 -2.84
CA PHE A 35 21.16 -9.38 -3.40
C PHE A 35 21.81 -9.28 -4.78
N ARG A 36 21.40 -8.30 -5.60
CA ARG A 36 22.03 -8.07 -6.90
C ARG A 36 23.45 -7.52 -6.78
N THR A 37 23.69 -6.59 -5.84
CA THR A 37 25.00 -5.94 -5.68
C THR A 37 26.04 -6.81 -5.00
N LYS A 38 25.64 -7.63 -4.02
CA LYS A 38 26.58 -8.46 -3.25
C LYS A 38 26.82 -9.85 -3.84
N GLY A 39 26.07 -10.25 -4.87
CA GLY A 39 26.06 -11.64 -5.34
C GLY A 39 25.59 -12.62 -4.27
N LYS A 40 25.64 -13.93 -4.53
CA LYS A 40 25.12 -15.02 -3.67
C LYS A 40 25.70 -15.13 -2.25
N ILE A 41 26.45 -14.15 -1.74
CA ILE A 41 26.78 -14.02 -0.31
C ILE A 41 25.53 -13.46 0.38
N ILE A 42 24.50 -14.30 0.44
CA ILE A 42 23.24 -13.98 1.10
C ILE A 42 23.37 -14.48 2.54
N ASP A 43 23.25 -13.56 3.48
CA ASP A 43 23.01 -13.89 4.88
C ASP A 43 21.62 -14.57 4.98
N ASP A 44 21.56 -15.79 5.53
CA ASP A 44 20.32 -16.55 5.75
C ASP A 44 19.23 -15.71 6.42
N GLU A 45 19.61 -14.77 7.31
CA GLU A 45 18.66 -13.86 7.96
C GLU A 45 18.03 -12.90 6.95
N LYS A 46 18.81 -12.39 6.00
CA LYS A 46 18.32 -11.49 4.96
C LYS A 46 17.47 -12.18 3.92
N GLU A 47 17.78 -13.43 3.59
CA GLU A 47 16.90 -14.24 2.74
C GLU A 47 15.54 -14.48 3.40
N LYS A 48 15.53 -14.85 4.68
CA LYS A 48 14.31 -15.00 5.47
C LYS A 48 13.52 -13.70 5.55
N GLU A 49 14.22 -12.58 5.79
CA GLU A 49 13.59 -11.26 5.78
C GLU A 49 12.94 -10.98 4.43
N TRP A 50 13.66 -11.19 3.32
CA TRP A 50 13.12 -10.98 1.97
C TRP A 50 11.87 -11.82 1.68
N HIS A 51 11.90 -13.12 2.02
CA HIS A 51 10.73 -13.99 1.87
C HIS A 51 9.55 -13.51 2.71
N SER A 52 9.80 -13.07 3.94
CA SER A 52 8.78 -12.52 4.83
C SER A 52 8.14 -11.27 4.23
N ARG A 53 8.95 -10.30 3.79
CA ARG A 53 8.48 -9.05 3.14
C ARG A 53 7.68 -9.33 1.88
N ARG A 54 8.18 -10.22 1.02
CA ARG A 54 7.47 -10.66 -0.19
C ARG A 54 6.11 -11.24 0.16
N ASN A 55 6.04 -12.18 1.09
CA ASN A 55 4.78 -12.82 1.46
C ASN A 55 3.79 -11.83 2.11
N MET A 56 4.27 -10.91 2.95
CA MET A 56 3.45 -9.84 3.51
C MET A 56 2.84 -8.94 2.43
N LEU A 57 3.62 -8.58 1.41
CA LEU A 57 3.11 -7.81 0.27
C LEU A 57 2.01 -8.58 -0.46
N LEU A 58 2.28 -9.82 -0.86
CA LEU A 58 1.33 -10.65 -1.62
C LEU A 58 0.00 -10.84 -0.87
N MET A 59 0.06 -11.06 0.45
CA MET A 59 -1.12 -11.23 1.30
C MET A 59 -1.98 -9.96 1.44
N ARG A 60 -1.42 -8.78 1.20
CA ARG A 60 -2.14 -7.49 1.30
C ARG A 60 -2.77 -7.05 -0.02
N LEU A 61 -2.41 -7.68 -1.14
CA LEU A 61 -2.93 -7.28 -2.45
C LEU A 61 -4.34 -7.80 -2.67
N ASN A 62 -5.26 -6.90 -3.01
CA ASN A 62 -6.62 -7.26 -3.38
C ASN A 62 -6.66 -7.72 -4.85
N GLN A 63 -6.70 -9.03 -5.08
CA GLN A 63 -6.69 -9.60 -6.44
C GLN A 63 -7.97 -9.33 -7.26
N SER A 64 -8.97 -8.64 -6.70
CA SER A 64 -10.11 -8.14 -7.49
C SER A 64 -9.83 -6.81 -8.20
N GLU A 65 -8.71 -6.14 -7.89
CA GLU A 65 -8.36 -4.83 -8.43
C GLU A 65 -7.17 -4.94 -9.40
N GLU A 66 -7.29 -4.32 -10.59
CA GLU A 66 -6.32 -4.45 -11.69
C GLU A 66 -4.90 -4.00 -11.28
N LEU A 67 -4.77 -2.87 -10.59
CA LEU A 67 -3.46 -2.39 -10.14
C LEU A 67 -2.79 -3.37 -9.16
N HIS A 68 -3.58 -4.02 -8.31
CA HIS A 68 -3.09 -5.01 -7.36
C HIS A 68 -2.66 -6.31 -8.06
N GLN A 69 -3.39 -6.75 -9.08
CA GLN A 69 -2.98 -7.88 -9.93
C GLN A 69 -1.67 -7.55 -10.66
N LYS A 70 -1.56 -6.34 -11.21
CA LYS A 70 -0.33 -5.89 -11.86
C LYS A 70 0.85 -5.88 -10.90
N LEU A 71 0.68 -5.33 -9.70
CA LEU A 71 1.73 -5.31 -8.69
C LEU A 71 2.11 -6.73 -8.22
N TYR A 72 1.14 -7.64 -8.15
CA TYR A 72 1.40 -9.05 -7.86
C TYR A 72 2.37 -9.65 -8.89
N CYS A 73 2.08 -9.51 -10.18
CA CYS A 73 2.95 -10.02 -11.25
C CYS A 73 4.35 -9.40 -11.17
N GLN A 74 4.44 -8.08 -10.98
CA GLN A 74 5.73 -7.38 -10.87
C GLN A 74 6.57 -7.86 -9.68
N ILE A 75 5.95 -8.13 -8.52
CA ILE A 75 6.63 -8.69 -7.35
C ILE A 75 7.16 -10.10 -7.67
N GLN A 76 6.38 -10.94 -8.36
CA GLN A 76 6.82 -12.27 -8.75
C GLN A 76 7.99 -12.21 -9.75
N GLU A 77 7.89 -11.33 -10.75
CA GLU A 77 8.88 -11.18 -11.82
C GLU A 77 10.21 -10.65 -11.29
N ILE A 78 10.20 -9.65 -10.40
CA ILE A 78 11.43 -9.06 -9.86
C ILE A 78 12.11 -9.97 -8.82
N SER A 79 11.39 -10.99 -8.34
CA SER A 79 11.87 -11.88 -7.29
C SER A 79 12.89 -12.91 -7.78
N PHE A 80 13.84 -13.27 -6.90
CA PHE A 80 14.67 -14.46 -7.08
C PHE A 80 13.78 -15.71 -7.26
N PRO A 81 14.11 -16.66 -8.15
CA PRO A 81 15.37 -16.82 -8.91
C PRO A 81 15.43 -16.13 -10.28
N ASN A 82 14.54 -15.19 -10.61
CA ASN A 82 14.54 -14.60 -11.95
C ASN A 82 15.81 -13.77 -12.18
N GLU A 83 16.66 -14.23 -13.10
CA GLU A 83 17.90 -13.57 -13.49
C GLU A 83 17.62 -12.48 -14.53
N LEU A 84 17.11 -11.34 -14.06
CA LEU A 84 16.97 -10.13 -14.87
C LEU A 84 18.35 -9.51 -15.11
N ASN A 85 18.61 -9.00 -16.31
CA ASN A 85 19.75 -8.11 -16.51
C ASN A 85 19.52 -6.75 -15.81
N ASP A 86 20.55 -5.93 -15.67
CA ASP A 86 20.45 -4.68 -14.90
C ASP A 86 19.45 -3.68 -15.48
N GLN A 87 19.30 -3.62 -16.81
CA GLN A 87 18.34 -2.74 -17.46
C GLN A 87 16.90 -3.22 -17.24
N GLU A 88 16.66 -4.52 -17.38
CA GLU A 88 15.36 -5.15 -17.12
C GLU A 88 14.95 -4.98 -15.66
N TYR A 89 15.87 -5.23 -14.74
CA TYR A 89 15.64 -5.04 -13.30
C TYR A 89 15.29 -3.59 -12.98
N LEU A 90 16.07 -2.62 -13.47
CA LEU A 90 15.81 -1.21 -13.21
C LEU A 90 14.47 -0.76 -13.78
N LYS A 91 14.14 -1.21 -14.99
CA LYS A 91 12.84 -0.95 -15.62
C LYS A 91 11.71 -1.52 -14.77
N LEU A 92 11.76 -2.80 -14.42
CA LEU A 92 10.72 -3.47 -13.64
C LEU A 92 10.58 -2.86 -12.24
N LYS A 93 11.69 -2.54 -11.58
CA LYS A 93 11.69 -1.83 -10.28
C LYS A 93 10.95 -0.50 -10.37
N ASN A 94 11.23 0.30 -11.40
CA ASN A 94 10.55 1.59 -11.60
C ASN A 94 9.06 1.41 -11.87
N GLU A 95 8.68 0.43 -12.71
CA GLU A 95 7.28 0.11 -13.00
C GLU A 95 6.53 -0.40 -11.76
N LEU A 96 7.19 -1.20 -10.92
CA LEU A 96 6.68 -1.66 -9.63
C LEU A 96 6.42 -0.47 -8.70
N MET A 97 7.40 0.43 -8.56
CA MET A 97 7.26 1.64 -7.77
C MET A 97 6.12 2.55 -8.25
N ILE A 98 5.92 2.67 -9.57
CA ILE A 98 4.82 3.44 -10.14
C ILE A 98 3.48 2.79 -9.77
N THR A 99 3.33 1.48 -9.96
CA THR A 99 2.10 0.75 -9.65
C THR A 99 1.76 0.82 -8.16
N ALA A 100 2.76 0.63 -7.30
CA ALA A 100 2.62 0.81 -5.85
C ALA A 100 2.15 2.22 -5.46
N LYS A 101 2.71 3.27 -6.06
CA LYS A 101 2.28 4.66 -5.81
C LYS A 101 0.84 4.89 -6.25
N SER A 102 0.40 4.29 -7.36
CA SER A 102 -0.98 4.39 -7.82
C SER A 102 -1.96 3.75 -6.83
N ILE A 103 -1.66 2.54 -6.33
CA ILE A 103 -2.46 1.89 -5.28
C ILE A 103 -2.54 2.76 -4.03
N LEU A 104 -1.40 3.26 -3.55
CA LEU A 104 -1.35 4.13 -2.37
C LEU A 104 -2.16 5.42 -2.56
N LYS A 105 -2.19 5.96 -3.78
CA LYS A 105 -2.98 7.14 -4.11
C LYS A 105 -4.47 6.82 -4.08
N GLU A 106 -4.91 5.72 -4.67
CA GLU A 106 -6.32 5.32 -4.63
C GLU A 106 -6.81 5.11 -3.20
N GLU A 107 -6.03 4.41 -2.38
CA GLU A 107 -6.37 4.20 -0.97
C GLU A 107 -6.40 5.51 -0.18
N TRP A 108 -5.50 6.44 -0.47
CA TRP A 108 -5.55 7.79 0.11
C TRP A 108 -6.80 8.57 -0.29
N GLU A 109 -7.23 8.50 -1.55
CA GLU A 109 -8.49 9.12 -1.98
C GLU A 109 -9.69 8.50 -1.27
N ARG A 110 -9.70 7.17 -1.05
CA ARG A 110 -10.75 6.49 -0.27
C ARG A 110 -10.77 6.97 1.19
N VAL A 111 -9.61 7.09 1.85
CA VAL A 111 -9.50 7.65 3.21
C VAL A 111 -10.09 9.06 3.27
N LYS A 112 -9.75 9.93 2.30
CA LYS A 112 -10.30 11.29 2.25
C LYS A 112 -11.81 11.31 2.03
N ALA A 113 -12.35 10.43 1.20
CA ALA A 113 -13.79 10.34 0.96
C ALA A 113 -14.53 9.90 2.24
N GLU A 114 -14.01 8.89 2.94
CA GLU A 114 -14.54 8.40 4.21
C GLU A 114 -14.52 9.50 5.30
N ALA A 115 -13.43 10.26 5.38
CA ALA A 115 -13.30 11.39 6.29
C ALA A 115 -14.24 12.57 5.95
N LYS A 116 -14.41 12.91 4.66
CA LYS A 116 -15.34 13.98 4.22
C LYS A 116 -16.82 13.63 4.42
N GLY A 117 -17.16 12.35 4.43
CA GLY A 117 -18.49 11.87 4.84
C GLY A 117 -18.87 12.28 6.28
N VAL A 118 -17.88 12.58 7.13
CA VAL A 118 -18.07 13.10 8.49
C VAL A 118 -18.34 14.62 8.49
N GLU A 119 -17.76 15.38 7.56
CA GLU A 119 -17.94 16.85 7.50
C GLU A 119 -19.34 17.28 7.02
N ASN A 120 -19.91 16.58 6.03
CA ASN A 120 -21.21 16.95 5.46
C ASN A 120 -22.39 16.65 6.41
N GLN A 121 -22.25 15.72 7.36
CA GLN A 121 -23.29 15.46 8.37
C GLN A 121 -23.29 16.52 9.48
N ASN A 122 -22.13 17.06 9.85
CA ASN A 122 -22.01 18.14 10.83
C ASN A 122 -22.54 19.50 10.33
N LYS A 123 -22.57 19.72 9.01
CA LYS A 123 -23.17 20.92 8.42
C LYS A 123 -24.70 20.85 8.34
N ASN A 124 -25.28 19.65 8.17
CA ASN A 124 -26.73 19.48 8.12
C ASN A 124 -27.36 19.48 9.52
N SER A 125 -26.73 18.86 10.53
CA SER A 125 -27.23 18.90 11.91
C SER A 125 -27.21 20.30 12.53
N ASN A 126 -26.30 21.18 12.11
CA ASN A 126 -26.27 22.59 12.52
C ASN A 126 -27.25 23.51 11.75
N LYS A 127 -27.80 23.07 10.61
CA LYS A 127 -28.87 23.79 9.91
C LYS A 127 -30.24 23.44 10.49
N ASP A 128 -30.46 22.17 10.82
CA ASP A 128 -31.73 21.71 11.38
C ASP A 128 -31.98 22.30 12.79
N HIS A 129 -30.92 22.55 13.58
CA HIS A 129 -31.06 23.18 14.89
C HIS A 129 -31.36 24.70 14.84
N LYS A 130 -31.08 25.37 13.72
CA LYS A 130 -31.37 26.80 13.53
C LYS A 130 -32.77 27.07 12.97
N GLN A 131 -33.45 26.06 12.42
CA GLN A 131 -34.83 26.19 11.92
C GLN A 131 -35.90 25.81 12.95
N SER A 132 -35.52 25.25 14.11
CA SER A 132 -36.46 24.94 15.21
C SER A 132 -36.52 25.99 16.32
N ILE A 133 -35.95 27.18 16.12
CA ILE A 133 -35.98 28.32 17.07
C ILE A 133 -36.59 29.57 16.40
N GLN A 134 -37.52 29.40 15.46
CA GLN A 134 -38.35 30.50 14.94
C GLN A 134 -39.83 30.16 15.10
#